data_AF-A0A920RMG0-F1
#
_entry.id   AF-A0A920RMG0-F1
#
_cell.length_a   1.000
_cell.length_b   1.000
_cell.length_c   1.000
_cell.angle_alpha   90.00
_cell.angle_beta   90.00
_cell.angle_gamma   90.00
#
_symmetry.space_group_name_H-M   'P 1'
#
loop_
_entity.id
_entity.type
_entity.pdbx_description
1 polymer ?
#
loop_
_entity_poly.entity_id
_entity_poly.type
_entity_poly.pdbx_seq_one_letter_code
_entity_poly.pdbx_strand_id
1 'polypeptide(L)'
;MARPPLRSPDRQATRNQTPKTRGSAVPNRHDTGQPLRADIRKWLDQHAGTVPAAYKGRDIHLLRQGAVTYFRAYEILGDRKYLEAGLARADVIKKNQWPKGHWQWGDFGEDFVRIQDGYNDWPFWIML
;
A
#
# COMPACT_ATOMS: atom_id res chain seq x y z
N MET A 1 59.56 -72.85 -21.30
CA MET A 1 60.24 -71.61 -20.86
C MET A 1 59.16 -70.57 -20.53
N ALA A 2 58.94 -70.29 -19.26
CA ALA A 2 57.99 -69.28 -18.78
C ALA A 2 58.72 -68.37 -17.78
N ARG A 3 58.72 -67.05 -18.03
CA ARG A 3 59.23 -66.03 -17.10
C ARG A 3 58.06 -65.49 -16.25
N PRO A 4 58.21 -65.32 -14.93
CA PRO A 4 57.19 -64.67 -14.10
C PRO A 4 57.39 -63.14 -14.10
N PRO A 5 56.33 -62.32 -13.94
CA PRO A 5 56.53 -60.90 -13.63
C PRO A 5 56.62 -60.66 -12.12
N LEU A 6 57.55 -59.77 -11.78
CA LEU A 6 57.89 -59.25 -10.47
C LEU A 6 56.75 -58.45 -9.84
N ARG A 7 56.69 -58.50 -8.51
CA ARG A 7 55.81 -57.71 -7.64
C ARG A 7 56.49 -56.39 -7.24
N SER A 8 55.65 -55.37 -7.00
CA SER A 8 55.76 -54.25 -6.03
C SER A 8 55.91 -52.84 -6.64
N PRO A 9 55.66 -51.74 -5.89
CA PRO A 9 54.34 -51.31 -5.42
C PRO A 9 54.14 -49.78 -5.62
N ASP A 10 53.01 -49.31 -6.14
CA ASP A 10 52.72 -47.86 -6.15
C ASP A 10 51.51 -47.51 -5.28
N ARG A 11 51.82 -46.78 -4.21
CA ARG A 11 50.89 -45.92 -3.48
C ARG A 11 50.37 -44.86 -4.46
N GLN A 12 49.07 -44.56 -4.43
CA GLN A 12 48.60 -43.17 -4.29
C GLN A 12 47.09 -43.06 -4.08
N ALA A 13 46.77 -42.28 -3.04
CA ALA A 13 45.65 -41.35 -2.90
C ALA A 13 44.21 -41.90 -2.96
N THR A 14 43.67 -42.10 -1.75
CA THR A 14 42.25 -41.98 -1.43
C THR A 14 41.66 -40.67 -1.97
N ARG A 15 40.79 -40.76 -2.98
CA ARG A 15 39.95 -39.65 -3.44
C ARG A 15 38.74 -39.54 -2.52
N ASN A 16 38.78 -38.59 -1.58
CA ASN A 16 37.64 -38.18 -0.76
C ASN A 16 36.43 -37.87 -1.67
N GLN A 17 35.37 -38.67 -1.56
CA GLN A 17 34.06 -38.31 -2.09
C GLN A 17 33.32 -37.48 -1.04
N THR A 18 33.25 -36.18 -1.26
CA THR A 18 32.37 -35.28 -0.51
C THR A 18 30.91 -35.58 -0.90
N PRO A 19 29.95 -35.66 0.03
CA PRO A 19 28.55 -35.89 -0.32
C PRO A 19 28.02 -34.68 -1.09
N LYS A 20 27.36 -34.93 -2.24
CA LYS A 20 26.55 -33.92 -2.94
C LYS A 20 25.47 -33.43 -1.97
N THR A 21 25.63 -32.23 -1.45
CA THR A 21 24.55 -31.47 -0.81
C THR A 21 23.42 -31.34 -1.82
N ARG A 22 22.26 -31.93 -1.50
CA ARG A 22 21.00 -31.64 -2.20
C ARG A 22 20.84 -30.13 -2.22
N GLY A 23 20.72 -29.56 -3.41
CA GLY A 23 20.35 -28.16 -3.56
C GLY A 23 19.08 -27.91 -2.76
N SER A 24 19.22 -27.14 -1.69
CA SER A 24 18.08 -26.53 -1.01
C SER A 24 17.38 -25.69 -2.06
N ALA A 25 16.17 -26.12 -2.44
CA ALA A 25 15.30 -25.31 -3.27
C ALA A 25 15.20 -23.92 -2.63
N VAL A 26 15.69 -22.90 -3.33
CA VAL A 26 15.45 -21.51 -2.97
C VAL A 26 13.93 -21.33 -3.01
N PRO A 27 13.26 -20.98 -1.91
CA PRO A 27 11.83 -20.79 -1.95
C PRO A 27 11.53 -19.66 -2.93
N ASN A 28 10.69 -19.99 -3.91
CA ASN A 28 10.30 -19.14 -5.01
C ASN A 28 9.68 -17.85 -4.43
N ARG A 29 10.34 -16.69 -4.60
CA ARG A 29 9.94 -15.38 -4.01
C ARG A 29 8.65 -14.78 -4.60
N HIS A 30 7.81 -15.59 -5.25
CA HIS A 30 6.73 -15.11 -6.12
C HIS A 30 5.30 -15.39 -5.62
N ASP A 31 5.11 -15.91 -4.40
CA ASP A 31 3.77 -16.23 -3.86
C ASP A 31 3.32 -15.32 -2.69
N THR A 32 3.99 -14.18 -2.48
CA THR A 32 3.65 -13.23 -1.39
C THR A 32 2.52 -12.27 -1.75
N GLY A 33 2.14 -12.18 -3.03
CA GLY A 33 1.14 -11.22 -3.51
C GLY A 33 -0.29 -11.54 -3.08
N GLN A 34 -0.64 -12.83 -2.97
CA GLN A 34 -2.00 -13.24 -2.60
C GLN A 34 -2.32 -12.99 -1.12
N PRO A 35 -1.44 -13.36 -0.16
CA PRO A 35 -1.64 -13.01 1.25
C PRO A 35 -1.74 -11.49 1.46
N LEU A 36 -0.85 -10.71 0.83
CA LEU A 36 -0.86 -9.26 0.94
C LEU A 36 -2.16 -8.65 0.39
N ARG A 37 -2.65 -9.13 -0.76
CA ARG A 37 -3.92 -8.66 -1.34
C ARG A 37 -5.10 -8.97 -0.43
N ALA A 38 -5.11 -10.14 0.21
CA ALA A 38 -6.13 -10.52 1.17
C ALA A 38 -6.10 -9.61 2.42
N ASP A 39 -4.91 -9.31 2.94
CA ASP A 39 -4.74 -8.43 4.09
C ASP A 39 -5.19 -6.99 3.80
N ILE A 40 -4.82 -6.45 2.63
CA ILE A 40 -5.29 -5.12 2.18
C ILE A 40 -6.81 -5.11 2.06
N ARG A 41 -7.41 -6.12 1.44
CA ARG A 41 -8.87 -6.23 1.29
C ARG A 41 -9.55 -6.30 2.66
N LYS A 42 -9.03 -7.11 3.58
CA LYS A 42 -9.54 -7.21 4.95
C LYS A 42 -9.49 -5.86 5.67
N TRP A 43 -8.38 -5.12 5.55
CA TRP A 43 -8.26 -3.79 6.13
C TRP A 43 -9.28 -2.82 5.55
N LEU A 44 -9.42 -2.79 4.21
CA LEU A 44 -10.42 -1.94 3.54
C LEU A 44 -11.84 -2.24 4.03
N ASP A 45 -12.18 -3.52 4.14
CA ASP A 45 -13.51 -3.97 4.56
C ASP A 45 -13.82 -3.54 6.01
N GLN A 46 -12.83 -3.63 6.90
CA GLN A 46 -12.98 -3.22 8.30
C GLN A 46 -13.24 -1.71 8.45
N HIS A 47 -12.74 -0.88 7.53
CA HIS A 47 -12.78 0.57 7.66
C HIS A 47 -13.83 1.23 6.74
N ALA A 48 -14.42 0.48 5.80
CA ALA A 48 -15.33 1.02 4.80
C ALA A 48 -16.51 1.78 5.44
N GLY A 49 -17.08 1.22 6.51
CA GLY A 49 -18.24 1.78 7.22
C GLY A 49 -17.92 2.93 8.18
N THR A 50 -16.66 3.17 8.53
CA THR A 50 -16.29 4.22 9.50
C THR A 50 -16.14 5.55 8.79
N VAL A 51 -17.26 6.25 8.59
CA VAL A 51 -17.32 7.57 7.94
C VAL A 51 -17.44 8.67 8.98
N PRO A 52 -16.46 9.59 9.08
CA PRO A 52 -16.59 10.76 9.94
C PRO A 52 -17.82 11.60 9.57
N ALA A 53 -18.57 12.06 10.56
CA ALA A 53 -19.80 12.81 10.33
C ALA A 53 -19.56 14.31 10.01
N ALA A 54 -18.42 14.85 10.43
CA ALA A 54 -18.13 16.28 10.33
C ALA A 54 -16.90 16.54 9.46
N TYR A 55 -16.94 17.58 8.64
CA TYR A 55 -15.80 18.05 7.88
C TYR A 55 -15.02 19.10 8.67
N LYS A 56 -14.35 18.70 9.76
CA LYS A 56 -13.56 19.61 10.60
C LYS A 56 -12.35 18.93 11.24
N GLY A 57 -11.31 19.70 11.53
CA GLY A 57 -10.11 19.20 12.23
C GLY A 57 -9.49 17.95 11.59
N ARG A 58 -9.20 16.93 12.41
CA ARG A 58 -8.61 15.65 11.96
C ARG A 58 -9.50 14.90 10.96
N ASP A 59 -10.81 15.05 11.04
CA ASP A 59 -11.76 14.30 10.22
C ASP A 59 -11.69 14.72 8.74
N ILE A 60 -11.26 15.96 8.44
CA ILE A 60 -11.05 16.42 7.06
C ILE A 60 -10.07 15.50 6.32
N HIS A 61 -8.97 15.11 6.97
CA HIS A 61 -7.97 14.23 6.36
C HIS A 61 -8.51 12.83 6.15
N LEU A 62 -9.25 12.29 7.12
CA LEU A 62 -9.86 10.95 7.03
C LEU A 62 -10.92 10.90 5.92
N LEU A 63 -11.70 11.97 5.74
CA LEU A 63 -12.69 12.08 4.67
C LEU A 63 -12.02 12.16 3.30
N ARG A 64 -11.07 13.08 3.11
CA ARG A 64 -10.39 13.28 1.82
C ARG A 64 -9.57 12.06 1.40
N GLN A 65 -8.69 11.58 2.28
CA GLN A 65 -7.86 10.40 2.00
C GLN A 65 -8.70 9.15 1.86
N GLY A 66 -9.72 8.98 2.72
CA GLY A 66 -10.64 7.86 2.64
C GLY A 66 -11.40 7.83 1.32
N ALA A 67 -11.97 8.96 0.86
CA ALA A 67 -12.68 9.02 -0.41
C ALA A 67 -11.79 8.56 -1.58
N VAL A 68 -10.58 9.11 -1.69
CA VAL A 68 -9.61 8.72 -2.73
C VAL A 68 -9.24 7.24 -2.63
N THR A 69 -8.97 6.76 -1.41
CA THR A 69 -8.60 5.36 -1.14
C THR A 69 -9.69 4.40 -1.62
N TYR A 70 -10.95 4.68 -1.30
CA TYR A 70 -12.06 3.80 -1.65
C TYR A 70 -12.45 3.86 -3.13
N PHE A 71 -12.38 5.03 -3.77
CA PHE A 71 -12.50 5.09 -5.23
C PHE A 71 -11.40 4.28 -5.91
N ARG A 72 -10.16 4.39 -5.44
CA ARG A 72 -9.07 3.60 -6.00
C ARG A 72 -9.21 2.10 -5.72
N ALA A 73 -9.70 1.74 -4.54
CA ALA A 73 -10.01 0.36 -4.21
C ALA A 73 -11.11 -0.21 -5.12
N TYR A 74 -12.14 0.58 -5.45
CA TYR A 74 -13.16 0.19 -6.43
C TYR A 74 -12.56 -0.04 -7.82
N GLU A 75 -11.73 0.89 -8.31
CA GLU A 75 -11.07 0.77 -9.62
C GLU A 75 -10.19 -0.47 -9.73
N ILE A 76 -9.45 -0.80 -8.66
CA ILE A 76 -8.51 -1.93 -8.66
C ILE A 76 -9.21 -3.27 -8.39
N LEU A 77 -10.18 -3.29 -7.48
CA LEU A 77 -10.77 -4.52 -6.94
C LEU A 77 -12.17 -4.82 -7.50
N GLY A 78 -12.82 -3.86 -8.16
CA GLY A 78 -14.12 -4.01 -8.83
C GLY A 78 -15.33 -4.16 -7.91
N ASP A 79 -15.14 -4.10 -6.58
CA ASP A 79 -16.21 -4.34 -5.62
C ASP A 79 -16.96 -3.04 -5.28
N ARG A 80 -18.26 -3.01 -5.60
CA ARG A 80 -19.12 -1.83 -5.49
C ARG A 80 -19.19 -1.26 -4.08
N LYS A 81 -18.98 -2.07 -3.04
CA LYS A 81 -18.95 -1.57 -1.65
C LYS A 81 -17.91 -0.48 -1.43
N TYR A 82 -16.80 -0.50 -2.18
CA TYR A 82 -15.78 0.54 -2.11
C TYR A 82 -16.22 1.81 -2.83
N LEU A 83 -16.97 1.72 -3.93
CA LEU A 83 -17.57 2.89 -4.55
C LEU A 83 -18.50 3.59 -3.56
N GLU A 84 -19.36 2.83 -2.89
CA GLU A 84 -20.30 3.35 -1.90
C GLU A 84 -19.57 3.97 -0.69
N ALA A 85 -18.50 3.33 -0.22
CA ALA A 85 -17.66 3.88 0.85
C ALA A 85 -16.96 5.20 0.46
N GLY A 86 -16.55 5.34 -0.80
CA GLY A 86 -15.99 6.58 -1.34
C GLY A 86 -17.04 7.69 -1.45
N LEU A 87 -18.21 7.36 -2.01
CA LEU A 87 -19.34 8.29 -2.16
C LEU A 87 -19.82 8.80 -0.80
N ALA A 88 -19.98 7.92 0.20
CA ALA A 88 -20.41 8.33 1.54
C ALA A 88 -19.50 9.39 2.15
N ARG A 89 -18.19 9.32 1.91
CA ARG A 89 -17.23 10.33 2.35
C ARG A 89 -17.31 11.60 1.51
N ALA A 90 -17.40 11.47 0.18
CA ALA A 90 -17.57 12.59 -0.73
C ALA A 90 -18.85 13.40 -0.41
N ASP A 91 -19.93 12.74 -0.02
CA ASP A 91 -21.18 13.38 0.39
C ASP A 91 -20.99 14.24 1.64
N VAL A 92 -20.24 13.77 2.64
CA VAL A 92 -19.92 14.59 3.82
C VAL A 92 -19.10 15.81 3.42
N ILE A 93 -18.08 15.63 2.55
CA ILE A 93 -17.27 16.75 2.04
C ILE A 93 -18.17 17.77 1.33
N LYS A 94 -19.05 17.31 0.44
CA LYS A 94 -19.93 18.19 -0.35
C LYS A 94 -20.95 18.92 0.51
N LYS A 95 -21.56 18.24 1.49
CA LYS A 95 -22.54 18.84 2.43
C LYS A 95 -21.95 19.96 3.28
N ASN A 96 -20.64 19.96 3.50
CA ASN A 96 -19.94 20.97 4.28
C ASN A 96 -19.29 22.05 3.40
N GLN A 97 -19.54 22.06 2.09
CA GLN A 97 -19.07 23.14 1.21
C GLN A 97 -19.97 24.37 1.41
N TRP A 98 -19.36 25.53 1.62
CA TRP A 98 -20.09 26.79 1.68
C TRP A 98 -20.65 27.19 0.31
N PRO A 99 -21.67 28.07 0.25
CA PRO A 99 -22.33 28.47 -1.00
C PRO A 99 -21.36 29.02 -2.06
N LYS A 100 -20.28 29.71 -1.63
CA LYS A 100 -19.24 30.25 -2.50
C LYS A 100 -18.26 29.18 -3.04
N GLY A 101 -18.48 27.89 -2.76
CA GLY A 101 -17.73 26.79 -3.37
C GLY A 101 -16.44 26.37 -2.65
N HIS A 102 -16.16 26.90 -1.47
CA HIS A 102 -14.99 26.54 -0.65
C HIS A 102 -15.42 25.91 0.68
N TRP A 103 -14.44 25.56 1.50
CA TRP A 103 -14.67 24.91 2.79
C TRP A 103 -14.00 25.68 3.92
N GLN A 104 -14.55 25.50 5.12
CA GLN A 104 -13.96 25.95 6.37
C GLN A 104 -12.47 25.62 6.46
N TRP A 105 -11.69 26.60 6.93
CA TRP A 105 -10.34 26.39 7.40
C TRP A 105 -10.10 27.17 8.70
N GLY A 106 -9.88 26.45 9.81
CA GLY A 106 -9.74 27.08 11.13
C GLY A 106 -11.03 27.77 11.58
N ASP A 107 -10.87 28.95 12.19
CA ASP A 107 -11.96 29.77 12.72
C ASP A 107 -12.40 30.89 11.75
N PHE A 108 -11.88 30.90 10.52
CA PHE A 108 -12.30 31.86 9.49
C PHE A 108 -13.72 31.53 8.98
N GLY A 109 -14.51 32.57 8.69
CA GLY A 109 -15.87 32.45 8.17
C GLY A 109 -15.94 32.25 6.65
N GLU A 110 -17.15 32.18 6.12
CA GLU A 110 -17.45 31.89 4.70
C GLU A 110 -17.00 32.97 3.69
N ASP A 111 -16.48 34.08 4.18
CA ASP A 111 -15.92 35.15 3.36
C ASP A 111 -14.41 34.99 3.15
N PHE A 112 -13.80 33.92 3.63
CA PHE A 112 -12.35 33.71 3.54
C PHE A 112 -11.98 32.39 2.89
N VAL A 113 -11.06 32.45 1.93
CA VAL A 113 -10.45 31.26 1.32
C VAL A 113 -8.97 31.22 1.64
N ARG A 114 -8.52 30.07 2.15
CA ARG A 114 -7.10 29.74 2.22
C ARG A 114 -6.59 29.35 0.84
N ILE A 115 -5.60 30.06 0.35
CA ILE A 115 -4.85 29.70 -0.86
C ILE A 115 -3.46 29.22 -0.43
N GLN A 116 -3.09 28.05 -0.93
CA GLN A 116 -1.72 27.55 -0.91
C GLN A 116 -1.38 27.22 -2.35
N ASP A 117 -0.67 28.14 -3.01
CA ASP A 117 -0.36 28.09 -4.45
C ASP A 117 0.90 27.25 -4.76
N GLY A 118 1.67 26.86 -3.74
CA GLY A 118 2.93 26.14 -3.90
C GLY A 118 4.10 27.00 -4.36
N TYR A 119 3.89 28.31 -4.56
CA TYR A 119 4.93 29.29 -4.84
C TYR A 119 5.38 30.00 -3.56
N ASN A 120 4.43 30.32 -2.69
CA ASN A 120 4.72 30.87 -1.37
C ASN A 120 4.90 29.76 -0.33
N ASP A 121 5.89 29.93 0.56
CA ASP A 121 6.16 29.02 1.67
C ASP A 121 5.05 29.02 2.73
N TRP A 122 4.15 30.01 2.68
CA TRP A 122 3.06 30.19 3.63
C TRP A 122 1.72 30.38 2.90
N PRO A 123 0.63 29.82 3.45
CA PRO A 123 -0.69 30.11 2.91
C PRO A 123 -1.05 31.58 3.10
N PHE A 124 -1.78 32.12 2.14
CA PHE A 124 -2.41 33.42 2.27
C PHE A 124 -3.92 33.30 2.15
N TRP A 125 -4.61 34.36 2.53
CA TRP A 125 -6.06 34.40 2.61
C TRP A 125 -6.58 35.47 1.68
N ILE A 126 -7.62 35.12 0.92
CA ILE A 126 -8.37 36.09 0.15
C ILE A 126 -9.75 36.25 0.77
N MET A 127 -10.23 37.49 0.80
CA MET A 127 -11.60 37.81 1.15
C MET A 127 -12.45 37.70 -0.13
N LEU A 128 -13.58 37.01 -0.05
CA LEU A 128 -14.48 36.73 -1.18
C LEU A 128 -15.69 37.65 -1.25
#